data_AF-A0A8D0NIE5-F1
#
_entry.id   AF-A0A8D0NIE5-F1
#
_cell.length_a   1.000
_cell.length_b   1.000
_cell.length_c   1.000
_cell.angle_alpha   90.00
_cell.angle_beta   90.00
_cell.angle_gamma   90.00
#
_symmetry.space_group_name_H-M   'P 1'
#
loop_
_entity.id
_entity.type
_entity.pdbx_description
1 polymer ?
#
loop_
_entity_poly.entity_id
_entity_poly.type
_entity_poly.pdbx_seq_one_letter_code
_entity_poly.pdbx_strand_id
1 'polypeptide(L)'
;MSFSPASLQCECIWFGLLFLTFLLSLGWLYIGLILLNDLHNFNEFLFQHWGHWMDWSPAFLLVISLLVTYASVLLLLALLLWLCGQPLHLHPVHKVLLLLIILLVAAGLVGLEVQWRQEWHSLRLSLQATAPFLHIGAVAGITLLAWPVADTFYRIHQRGPKFLLLLLFFGVSLAIYLVPLCISSACIMEPKDLPPKPELMGHRGVPMLAPENTLMSLRKTAECGAVVFETDVMISSDGIPFLMHDERLTRTTDVVSVFPDRVNNHSSDFSWAELKRLNAGSWFLQRQPFWGAKPLSGPDQKEAENQTVPTLDELLKEAAVLNLSIMFDLRRPPRNHTYHDVFVNQTLETVLNSGVPQAMVLWLPDEDRAHVQQQAPQMRQIYGYLGGNSTERPQFLNLPYQDLPLLDIKALHQDNVSVNLFVVNKPWLFSLLWCAGVDSVTTNDCQLLQQMHYPIWLIPPQTYLMVWIVTNCVSILLLLWTFLLQRRCAKERERTGLETAVLLTRINNFIME
;
A
#
# COMPACT_ATOMS: atom_id res chain seq x y z
N MET A 1 -1.07 35.00 39.65
CA MET A 1 -2.06 33.95 39.96
C MET A 1 -1.32 32.62 40.08
N SER A 2 -1.26 32.06 41.29
CA SER A 2 -0.58 30.80 41.59
C SER A 2 -1.49 29.61 41.25
N PHE A 3 -1.13 28.86 40.22
CA PHE A 3 -1.83 27.64 39.83
C PHE A 3 -1.48 26.47 40.76
N SER A 4 -2.44 25.58 41.04
CA SER A 4 -2.19 24.38 41.84
C SER A 4 -1.40 23.35 41.01
N PRO A 5 -0.45 22.62 41.61
CA PRO A 5 0.38 21.63 40.90
C PRO A 5 -0.42 20.51 40.20
N ALA A 6 -1.65 20.22 40.65
CA ALA A 6 -2.51 19.22 40.03
C ALA A 6 -3.05 19.65 38.64
N SER A 7 -3.27 20.95 38.43
CA SER A 7 -3.74 21.48 37.14
C SER A 7 -2.66 21.37 36.06
N LEU A 8 -1.40 21.65 36.41
CA LEU A 8 -0.26 21.57 35.51
C LEU A 8 0.05 20.13 35.07
N GLN A 9 -0.09 19.17 36.00
CA GLN A 9 0.14 17.75 35.72
C GLN A 9 -0.91 17.19 34.73
N CYS A 10 -2.16 17.65 34.83
CA CYS A 10 -3.23 17.29 33.91
C CYS A 10 -2.99 17.84 32.49
N GLU A 11 -2.50 19.08 32.37
CA GLU A 11 -2.20 19.69 31.07
C GLU A 11 -1.04 19.01 30.34
N CYS A 12 0.01 18.60 31.05
CA CYS A 12 1.11 17.82 30.47
C CYS A 12 0.62 16.47 29.91
N ILE A 13 -0.33 15.81 30.58
CA ILE A 13 -0.93 14.55 30.10
C ILE A 13 -1.68 14.78 28.79
N TRP A 14 -2.49 15.84 28.70
CA TRP A 14 -3.25 16.14 27.49
C TRP A 14 -2.38 16.59 26.32
N PHE A 15 -1.30 17.33 26.57
CA PHE A 15 -0.31 17.64 25.54
C PHE A 15 0.36 16.36 25.02
N GLY A 16 0.78 15.46 25.92
CA GLY A 16 1.35 14.17 25.56
C GLY A 16 0.38 13.30 24.74
N LEU A 17 -0.90 13.27 25.14
CA LEU A 17 -1.95 12.55 24.41
C LEU A 17 -2.21 13.15 23.03
N LEU A 18 -2.23 14.49 22.90
CA LEU A 18 -2.36 15.17 21.62
C LEU A 18 -1.20 14.82 20.69
N PHE A 19 0.03 14.87 21.20
CA PHE A 19 1.22 14.48 20.44
C PHE A 19 1.16 13.01 20.00
N LEU A 20 0.76 12.10 20.89
CA LEU A 20 0.56 10.69 20.56
C LEU A 20 -0.53 10.50 19.49
N THR A 21 -1.64 11.22 19.60
CA THR A 21 -2.74 11.18 18.61
C THR A 21 -2.24 11.63 17.24
N PHE A 22 -1.45 12.70 17.18
CA PHE A 22 -0.82 13.16 15.94
C PHE A 22 0.09 12.08 15.35
N LEU A 23 0.97 11.46 16.14
CA LEU A 23 1.85 10.40 15.64
C LEU A 23 1.08 9.17 15.15
N LEU A 24 0.06 8.73 15.91
CA LEU A 24 -0.78 7.58 15.53
C LEU A 24 -1.56 7.86 14.24
N SER A 25 -2.17 9.03 14.12
CA SER A 25 -2.90 9.42 12.91
C SER A 25 -1.96 9.57 11.70
N LEU A 26 -0.75 10.13 11.88
CA LEU A 26 0.25 10.22 10.83
C LEU A 26 0.72 8.84 10.37
N GLY A 27 0.98 7.92 11.31
CA GLY A 27 1.30 6.54 11.00
C GLY A 27 0.15 5.82 10.28
N TRP A 28 -1.09 6.09 10.69
CA TRP A 28 -2.28 5.54 10.03
C TRP A 28 -2.46 6.08 8.60
N LEU A 29 -2.19 7.37 8.36
CA LEU A 29 -2.13 7.94 7.02
C LEU A 29 -1.06 7.27 6.17
N TYR A 30 0.14 7.06 6.72
CA TYR A 30 1.20 6.37 6.02
C TYR A 30 0.76 4.95 5.62
N ILE A 31 0.23 4.16 6.55
CA ILE A 31 -0.32 2.82 6.27
C ILE A 31 -1.39 2.90 5.17
N GLY A 32 -2.34 3.83 5.29
CA GLY A 32 -3.40 4.00 4.29
C GLY A 32 -2.89 4.31 2.88
N LEU A 33 -1.82 5.11 2.75
CA LEU A 33 -1.18 5.40 1.47
C LEU A 33 -0.50 4.15 0.86
N ILE A 34 0.10 3.30 1.68
CA ILE A 34 0.70 2.04 1.22
C ILE A 34 -0.37 1.07 0.74
N LEU A 35 -1.47 0.95 1.50
CA LEU A 35 -2.61 0.08 1.17
C LEU A 35 -3.36 0.50 -0.08
N LEU A 36 -3.11 1.69 -0.65
CA LEU A 36 -3.71 2.08 -1.95
C LEU A 36 -3.36 1.12 -3.09
N ASN A 37 -2.31 0.31 -2.96
CA ASN A 37 -2.01 -0.74 -3.92
C ASN A 37 -3.10 -1.83 -3.96
N ASP A 38 -3.60 -2.22 -2.79
CA ASP A 38 -4.49 -3.38 -2.57
C ASP A 38 -5.92 -2.98 -2.17
N LEU A 39 -6.22 -1.68 -2.14
CA LEU A 39 -7.52 -1.17 -1.69
C LEU A 39 -8.69 -1.63 -2.58
N HIS A 40 -8.40 -2.06 -3.81
CA HIS A 40 -9.40 -2.72 -4.65
C HIS A 40 -9.89 -4.04 -4.04
N ASN A 41 -9.01 -4.85 -3.44
CA ASN A 41 -9.39 -6.10 -2.76
C ASN A 41 -10.30 -5.81 -1.55
N PHE A 42 -10.07 -4.68 -0.87
CA PHE A 42 -10.95 -4.22 0.21
C PHE A 42 -12.33 -3.80 -0.31
N ASN A 43 -12.39 -3.13 -1.47
CA ASN A 43 -13.66 -2.78 -2.12
C ASN A 43 -14.45 -4.04 -2.53
N GLU A 44 -13.78 -5.04 -3.09
CA GLU A 44 -14.40 -6.34 -3.42
C GLU A 44 -14.95 -7.02 -2.15
N PHE A 45 -14.17 -7.03 -1.07
CA PHE A 45 -14.61 -7.57 0.23
C PHE A 45 -15.87 -6.87 0.74
N LEU A 46 -15.91 -5.53 0.73
CA LEU A 46 -17.08 -4.77 1.18
C LEU A 46 -18.29 -5.01 0.27
N PHE A 47 -18.08 -5.14 -1.04
CA PHE A 47 -19.15 -5.48 -1.97
C PHE A 47 -19.76 -6.85 -1.65
N GLN A 48 -18.96 -7.87 -1.37
CA GLN A 48 -19.46 -9.20 -1.01
C GLN A 48 -20.30 -9.20 0.29
N HIS A 49 -20.00 -8.31 1.23
CA HIS A 49 -20.70 -8.22 2.51
C HIS A 49 -21.96 -7.33 2.45
N TRP A 50 -21.92 -6.22 1.73
CA TRP A 50 -22.98 -5.20 1.73
C TRP A 50 -23.82 -5.18 0.45
N GLY A 51 -23.36 -5.83 -0.63
CA GLY A 51 -24.04 -5.92 -1.91
C GLY A 51 -24.05 -4.62 -2.73
N HIS A 52 -23.46 -3.54 -2.22
CA HIS A 52 -23.38 -2.24 -2.89
C HIS A 52 -21.93 -1.91 -3.25
N TRP A 53 -21.67 -1.64 -4.53
CA TRP A 53 -20.33 -1.29 -4.99
C TRP A 53 -20.04 0.19 -4.73
N MET A 54 -18.91 0.46 -4.12
CA MET A 54 -18.36 1.81 -3.99
C MET A 54 -16.84 1.68 -3.92
N ASP A 55 -16.11 2.57 -4.58
CA ASP A 55 -14.68 2.70 -4.32
C ASP A 55 -14.48 3.47 -3.01
N TRP A 56 -14.10 2.76 -1.95
CA TRP A 56 -13.87 3.31 -0.62
C TRP A 56 -12.53 4.04 -0.50
N SER A 57 -11.67 3.97 -1.51
CA SER A 57 -10.35 4.60 -1.53
C SER A 57 -10.37 6.10 -1.21
N PRO A 58 -11.13 6.94 -1.94
CA PRO A 58 -11.19 8.37 -1.67
C PRO A 58 -11.80 8.68 -0.30
N ALA A 59 -12.84 7.94 0.13
CA ALA A 59 -13.49 8.15 1.42
C ALA A 59 -12.53 7.86 2.58
N PHE A 60 -11.81 6.74 2.49
CA PHE A 60 -10.82 6.35 3.48
C PHE A 60 -9.68 7.37 3.59
N LEU A 61 -9.10 7.78 2.46
CA LEU A 61 -8.06 8.80 2.43
C LEU A 61 -8.55 10.16 2.97
N LEU A 62 -9.77 10.57 2.62
CA LEU A 62 -10.35 11.82 3.09
C LEU A 62 -10.50 11.81 4.61
N VAL A 63 -11.10 10.75 5.18
CA VAL A 63 -11.29 10.63 6.63
C VAL A 63 -9.95 10.69 7.35
N ILE A 64 -8.97 9.89 6.92
CA ILE A 64 -7.66 9.86 7.59
C ILE A 64 -6.95 11.22 7.47
N SER A 65 -7.00 11.85 6.29
CA SER A 65 -6.40 13.17 6.07
C SER A 65 -7.04 14.24 6.97
N LEU A 66 -8.36 14.20 7.17
CA LEU A 66 -9.05 15.09 8.10
C LEU A 66 -8.61 14.86 9.55
N LEU A 67 -8.47 13.61 9.99
CA LEU A 67 -8.01 13.29 11.34
C LEU A 67 -6.58 13.80 11.59
N VAL A 68 -5.66 13.57 10.65
CA VAL A 68 -4.27 14.05 10.73
C VAL A 68 -4.23 15.58 10.72
N THR A 69 -4.97 16.22 9.82
CA THR A 69 -5.02 17.69 9.72
C THR A 69 -5.52 18.31 11.02
N TYR A 70 -6.60 17.75 11.58
CA TYR A 70 -7.14 18.20 12.85
C TYR A 70 -6.14 18.06 14.00
N ALA A 71 -5.49 16.89 14.15
CA ALA A 71 -4.46 16.68 15.17
C ALA A 71 -3.25 17.60 14.97
N SER A 72 -2.85 17.84 13.72
CA SER A 72 -1.73 18.73 13.36
C SER A 72 -2.01 20.19 13.73
N VAL A 73 -3.20 20.69 13.41
CA VAL A 73 -3.61 22.07 13.74
C VAL A 73 -3.65 22.26 15.25
N LEU A 74 -4.24 21.31 15.99
CA LEU A 74 -4.25 21.37 17.45
C LEU A 74 -2.84 21.32 18.05
N LEU A 75 -1.97 20.46 17.52
CA LEU A 75 -0.58 20.37 17.98
C LEU A 75 0.18 21.67 17.69
N LEU A 76 0.00 22.27 16.52
CA LEU A 76 0.59 23.56 16.17
C LEU A 76 0.12 24.66 17.12
N LEU A 77 -1.19 24.76 17.37
CA LEU A 77 -1.75 25.72 18.33
C LEU A 77 -1.21 25.49 19.75
N ALA A 78 -1.10 24.22 20.17
CA ALA A 78 -0.54 23.88 21.47
C ALA A 78 0.93 24.30 21.59
N LEU A 79 1.74 24.10 20.54
CA LEU A 79 3.12 24.55 20.47
C LEU A 79 3.22 26.09 20.50
N LEU A 80 2.36 26.80 19.78
CA LEU A 80 2.33 28.28 19.79
C LEU A 80 1.95 28.83 21.16
N LEU A 81 0.93 28.27 21.81
CA LEU A 81 0.55 28.65 23.18
C LEU A 81 1.70 28.41 24.16
N TRP A 82 2.34 27.26 24.03
CA TRP A 82 3.50 26.90 24.84
C TRP A 82 4.67 27.87 24.65
N LEU A 83 4.95 28.29 23.41
CA LEU A 83 5.95 29.32 23.09
C LEU A 83 5.60 30.69 23.70
N CYS A 84 4.31 31.04 23.74
CA CYS A 84 3.80 32.24 24.40
C CYS A 84 3.75 32.12 25.93
N GLY A 85 4.13 30.99 26.52
CA GLY A 85 4.05 30.72 27.95
C GLY A 85 2.61 30.63 28.49
N GLN A 86 1.64 30.33 27.61
CA GLN A 86 0.23 30.19 27.95
C GLN A 86 -0.12 28.71 28.20
N PRO A 87 -1.01 28.41 29.17
CA PRO A 87 -1.45 27.05 29.44
C PRO A 87 -2.28 26.45 28.30
N LEU A 88 -2.20 25.13 28.12
CA LEU A 88 -3.02 24.41 27.15
C LEU A 88 -4.36 24.04 27.77
N HIS A 89 -5.34 24.94 27.66
CA HIS A 89 -6.71 24.65 28.06
C HIS A 89 -7.49 24.01 26.90
N LEU A 90 -7.31 22.69 26.72
CA LEU A 90 -8.10 21.90 25.78
C LEU A 90 -9.57 21.84 26.24
N HIS A 91 -10.46 22.41 25.41
CA HIS A 91 -11.91 22.30 25.58
C HIS A 91 -12.34 20.81 25.63
N PRO A 92 -13.36 20.43 26.44
CA PRO A 92 -13.81 19.04 26.55
C PRO A 92 -14.12 18.36 25.21
N VAL A 93 -14.65 19.12 24.24
CA VAL A 93 -14.90 18.60 22.88
C VAL A 93 -13.63 18.08 22.22
N HIS A 94 -12.51 18.82 22.29
CA HIS A 94 -11.26 18.37 21.71
C HIS A 94 -10.72 17.13 22.42
N LYS A 95 -10.87 17.06 23.75
CA LYS A 95 -10.48 15.87 24.54
C LYS A 95 -11.23 14.62 24.07
N VAL A 96 -12.54 14.71 23.89
CA VAL A 96 -13.37 13.62 23.36
C VAL A 96 -12.95 13.25 21.93
N LEU A 97 -12.72 14.24 21.07
CA LEU A 97 -12.30 13.99 19.69
C LEU A 97 -10.93 13.32 19.60
N LEU A 98 -9.96 13.68 20.45
CA LEU A 98 -8.65 13.00 20.50
C LEU A 98 -8.80 11.53 20.87
N LEU A 99 -9.61 11.23 21.90
CA LEU A 99 -9.89 9.84 22.30
C LEU A 99 -10.60 9.06 21.19
N LEU A 100 -11.54 9.69 20.48
CA LEU A 100 -12.22 9.09 19.33
C LEU A 100 -11.23 8.78 18.19
N ILE A 101 -10.29 9.67 17.90
CA ILE A 101 -9.25 9.43 16.88
C ILE A 101 -8.40 8.23 17.27
N ILE A 102 -7.93 8.17 18.52
CA ILE A 102 -7.14 7.03 19.01
C ILE A 102 -7.93 5.73 18.87
N LEU A 103 -9.22 5.74 19.25
CA LEU A 103 -10.08 4.57 19.14
C LEU A 103 -10.27 4.12 17.68
N LEU A 104 -10.50 5.07 16.76
CA LEU A 104 -10.66 4.79 15.33
C LEU A 104 -9.38 4.21 14.72
N VAL A 105 -8.22 4.80 15.03
CA VAL A 105 -6.92 4.28 14.57
C VAL A 105 -6.68 2.88 15.14
N ALA A 106 -6.93 2.67 16.44
CA ALA A 106 -6.79 1.36 17.07
C ALA A 106 -7.71 0.31 16.43
N ALA A 107 -8.97 0.66 16.16
CA ALA A 107 -9.91 -0.23 15.48
C ALA A 107 -9.45 -0.58 14.06
N GLY A 108 -8.91 0.41 13.32
CA GLY A 108 -8.33 0.18 11.99
C GLY A 108 -7.13 -0.76 12.02
N LEU A 109 -6.20 -0.59 12.97
CA LEU A 109 -5.05 -1.46 13.16
C LEU A 109 -5.45 -2.90 13.54
N VAL A 110 -6.46 -3.04 14.40
CA VAL A 110 -7.01 -4.36 14.77
C VAL A 110 -7.67 -5.02 13.56
N GLY A 111 -8.44 -4.27 12.77
CA GLY A 111 -9.03 -4.77 11.53
C GLY A 111 -7.97 -5.26 10.53
N LEU A 112 -6.88 -4.51 10.39
CA LEU A 112 -5.74 -4.90 9.55
C LEU A 112 -5.09 -6.21 10.04
N GLU A 113 -4.86 -6.37 11.35
CA GLU A 113 -4.27 -7.59 11.90
C GLU A 113 -5.18 -8.82 11.74
N VAL A 114 -6.49 -8.66 11.94
CA VAL A 114 -7.44 -9.79 11.92
C VAL A 114 -7.73 -10.25 10.50
N GLN A 115 -7.97 -9.31 9.58
CA GLN A 115 -8.50 -9.64 8.26
C GLN A 115 -7.45 -9.55 7.14
N TRP A 116 -6.39 -8.75 7.31
CA TRP A 116 -5.40 -8.44 6.28
C TRP A 116 -3.96 -8.48 6.82
N ARG A 117 -3.64 -9.50 7.63
CA ARG A 117 -2.32 -9.64 8.28
C ARG A 117 -1.14 -9.60 7.30
N GLN A 118 -1.35 -10.05 6.07
CA GLN A 118 -0.35 -10.01 5.01
C GLN A 118 0.13 -8.59 4.71
N GLU A 119 -0.71 -7.57 4.89
CA GLU A 119 -0.39 -6.18 4.54
C GLU A 119 0.67 -5.55 5.45
N TRP A 120 0.97 -6.16 6.59
CA TRP A 120 2.14 -5.79 7.38
C TRP A 120 3.45 -6.04 6.64
N HIS A 121 3.49 -6.99 5.71
CA HIS A 121 4.64 -7.22 4.84
C HIS A 121 4.74 -6.11 3.79
N SER A 122 3.62 -5.65 3.24
CA SER A 122 3.53 -4.47 2.37
C SER A 122 4.09 -3.23 3.07
N LEU A 123 3.79 -3.05 4.37
CA LEU A 123 4.36 -1.98 5.18
C LEU A 123 5.88 -2.10 5.32
N ARG A 124 6.42 -3.30 5.59
CA ARG A 124 7.87 -3.50 5.67
C ARG A 124 8.57 -3.24 4.34
N LEU A 125 7.97 -3.66 3.22
CA LEU A 125 8.47 -3.38 1.88
C LEU A 125 8.47 -1.89 1.59
N SER A 126 7.41 -1.18 1.96
CA SER A 126 7.34 0.27 1.77
C SER A 126 8.49 1.00 2.47
N LEU A 127 8.95 0.53 3.64
CA LEU A 127 10.09 1.12 4.34
C LEU A 127 11.39 0.98 3.54
N GLN A 128 11.56 -0.07 2.74
CA GLN A 128 12.72 -0.16 1.85
C GLN A 128 12.71 0.95 0.79
N ALA A 129 11.54 1.42 0.37
CA ALA A 129 11.42 2.55 -0.56
C ALA A 129 11.46 3.91 0.15
N THR A 130 10.83 4.05 1.31
CA THR A 130 10.55 5.36 1.93
C THR A 130 11.45 5.72 3.11
N ALA A 131 12.15 4.76 3.73
CA ALA A 131 12.94 5.01 4.93
C ALA A 131 14.00 6.11 4.79
N PRO A 132 14.72 6.25 3.64
CA PRO A 132 15.62 7.39 3.41
C PRO A 132 14.95 8.74 3.65
N PHE A 133 13.69 8.91 3.22
CA PHE A 133 12.95 10.16 3.33
C PHE A 133 12.30 10.32 4.71
N LEU A 134 11.80 9.22 5.29
CA LEU A 134 11.29 9.21 6.67
C LEU A 134 12.38 9.59 7.67
N HIS A 135 13.62 9.16 7.44
CA HIS A 135 14.77 9.59 8.24
C HIS A 135 14.97 11.11 8.20
N ILE A 136 14.92 11.72 7.00
CA ILE A 136 15.03 13.19 6.88
C ILE A 136 13.91 13.88 7.67
N GLY A 137 12.68 13.38 7.55
CA GLY A 137 11.54 13.88 8.33
C GLY A 137 11.73 13.74 9.85
N ALA A 138 12.25 12.59 10.32
CA ALA A 138 12.54 12.34 11.72
C ALA A 138 13.65 13.27 12.25
N VAL A 139 14.70 13.50 11.47
CA VAL A 139 15.78 14.46 11.81
C VAL A 139 15.22 15.88 11.90
N ALA A 140 14.39 16.31 10.94
CA ALA A 140 13.73 17.60 11.01
C ALA A 140 12.84 17.73 12.26
N GLY A 141 12.07 16.69 12.57
CA GLY A 141 11.22 16.62 13.76
C GLY A 141 11.99 16.78 15.06
N ILE A 142 13.07 16.02 15.26
CA ILE A 142 13.89 16.10 16.48
C ILE A 142 14.61 17.45 16.60
N THR A 143 15.01 18.06 15.46
CA THR A 143 15.57 19.43 15.45
C THR A 143 14.54 20.47 15.87
N LEU A 144 13.28 20.36 15.43
CA LEU A 144 12.22 21.27 15.85
C LEU A 144 11.93 21.12 17.35
N LEU A 145 11.97 19.89 17.89
CA LEU A 145 11.80 19.61 19.31
C LEU A 145 12.97 20.12 20.18
N ALA A 146 14.09 20.50 19.58
CA ALA A 146 15.22 21.06 20.32
C ALA A 146 14.87 22.36 21.05
N TRP A 147 14.05 23.21 20.43
CA TRP A 147 13.63 24.46 21.02
C TRP A 147 12.86 24.25 22.33
N PRO A 148 11.80 23.42 22.36
CA PRO A 148 11.07 23.20 23.60
C PRO A 148 11.90 22.53 24.68
N VAL A 149 12.76 21.58 24.30
CA VAL A 149 13.67 20.89 25.21
C VAL A 149 14.69 21.85 25.81
N ALA A 150 15.28 22.74 25.00
CA ALA A 150 16.25 23.73 25.46
C ALA A 150 15.62 24.74 26.44
N ASP A 151 14.44 25.29 26.16
CA ASP A 151 13.76 26.20 27.11
C ASP A 151 13.42 25.47 28.42
N THR A 152 12.98 24.21 28.35
CA THR A 152 12.71 23.39 29.55
C THR A 152 13.98 23.13 30.36
N PHE A 153 15.09 22.81 29.69
CA PHE A 153 16.39 22.60 30.30
C PHE A 153 16.88 23.81 31.11
N TYR A 154 16.69 25.02 30.58
CA TYR A 154 17.08 26.25 31.28
C TYR A 154 16.11 26.65 32.41
N ARG A 155 14.85 26.20 32.40
CA ARG A 155 13.88 26.46 33.49
C ARG A 155 14.00 25.52 34.69
N ILE A 156 14.31 24.25 34.46
CA ILE A 156 14.51 23.29 35.56
C ILE A 156 15.65 23.80 36.44
N HIS A 157 15.56 23.65 37.76
CA HIS A 157 16.66 24.00 38.69
C HIS A 157 17.39 22.76 39.24
N GLN A 158 16.67 21.65 39.42
CA GLN A 158 17.20 20.40 39.95
C GLN A 158 18.13 19.69 38.95
N ARG A 159 19.28 19.17 39.42
CA ARG A 159 20.29 18.53 38.58
C ARG A 159 19.84 17.20 37.96
N GLY A 160 19.12 16.36 38.72
CA GLY A 160 18.67 15.03 38.27
C GLY A 160 17.77 15.09 37.01
N PRO A 161 16.63 15.80 37.07
CA PRO A 161 15.71 15.92 35.92
C PRO A 161 16.35 16.59 34.70
N LYS A 162 17.28 17.54 34.88
CA LYS A 162 18.06 18.12 33.77
C LYS A 162 18.88 17.08 33.03
N PHE A 163 19.63 16.27 33.79
CA PHE A 163 20.48 15.25 33.20
C PHE A 163 19.64 14.20 32.46
N LEU A 164 18.52 13.77 33.06
CA LEU A 164 17.60 12.84 32.43
C LEU A 164 17.01 13.39 31.11
N LEU A 165 16.57 14.65 31.09
CA LEU A 165 16.03 15.30 29.88
C LEU A 165 17.06 15.32 28.74
N LEU A 166 18.30 15.73 29.03
CA LEU A 166 19.36 15.77 28.02
C LEU A 166 19.74 14.36 27.54
N LEU A 167 19.85 13.40 28.47
CA LEU A 167 20.18 12.02 28.14
C LEU A 167 19.13 11.40 27.21
N LEU A 168 17.84 11.60 27.51
CA LEU A 168 16.76 11.13 26.65
C LEU A 168 16.78 11.81 25.28
N PHE A 169 16.87 13.14 25.24
CA PHE A 169 16.84 13.89 23.99
C PHE A 169 18.02 13.56 23.08
N PHE A 170 19.26 13.59 23.59
CA PHE A 170 20.44 13.26 22.81
C PHE A 170 20.56 11.77 22.51
N GLY A 171 20.07 10.90 23.40
CA GLY A 171 19.96 9.46 23.14
C GLY A 171 19.04 9.16 21.95
N VAL A 172 17.84 9.76 21.93
CA VAL A 172 16.90 9.65 20.81
C VAL A 172 17.47 10.28 19.54
N SER A 173 18.10 11.45 19.64
CA SER A 173 18.73 12.12 18.49
C SER A 173 19.83 11.26 17.88
N LEU A 174 20.70 10.67 18.71
CA LEU A 174 21.76 9.77 18.26
C LEU A 174 21.18 8.53 17.60
N ALA A 175 20.14 7.93 18.18
CA ALA A 175 19.47 6.78 17.58
C ALA A 175 18.94 7.14 16.19
N ILE A 176 18.22 8.26 16.05
CA ILE A 176 17.71 8.77 14.76
C ILE A 176 18.85 8.98 13.76
N TYR A 177 19.94 9.65 14.16
CA TYR A 177 21.09 9.92 13.29
C TYR A 177 21.80 8.65 12.78
N LEU A 178 21.71 7.55 13.53
CA LEU A 178 22.29 6.26 13.18
C LEU A 178 21.33 5.34 12.41
N VAL A 179 20.04 5.67 12.30
CA VAL A 179 19.04 4.88 11.55
C VAL A 179 19.49 4.52 10.13
N PRO A 180 20.15 5.40 9.34
CA PRO A 180 20.60 5.07 7.99
C PRO A 180 21.52 3.84 7.90
N LEU A 181 22.22 3.47 8.98
CA LEU A 181 23.01 2.23 9.02
C LEU A 181 22.15 0.96 8.96
N CYS A 182 20.88 1.06 9.34
CA CYS A 182 19.93 -0.05 9.36
C CYS A 182 18.98 -0.04 8.16
N ILE A 183 19.07 0.97 7.28
CA ILE A 183 18.22 1.07 6.09
C ILE A 183 18.83 0.20 4.99
N SER A 184 18.08 -0.82 4.58
CA SER A 184 18.36 -1.61 3.38
C SER A 184 17.29 -1.33 2.33
N SER A 185 17.73 -1.04 1.11
CA SER A 185 16.86 -0.76 -0.03
C SER A 185 17.50 -1.28 -1.30
N ALA A 186 16.73 -2.01 -2.11
CA ALA A 186 17.18 -2.42 -3.43
C ALA A 186 17.49 -1.21 -4.32
N CYS A 187 16.81 -0.07 -4.13
CA CYS A 187 17.00 1.12 -4.97
C CYS A 187 18.19 2.01 -4.59
N ILE A 188 18.97 1.65 -3.57
CA ILE A 188 20.26 2.31 -3.29
C ILE A 188 21.35 1.61 -4.12
N MET A 189 21.47 2.02 -5.38
CA MET A 189 22.41 1.43 -6.35
C MET A 189 22.84 2.46 -7.40
N GLU A 190 23.92 2.17 -8.12
CA GLU A 190 24.32 3.00 -9.25
C GLU A 190 23.38 2.78 -10.44
N PRO A 191 23.02 3.85 -11.20
CA PRO A 191 22.17 3.77 -12.40
C PRO A 191 22.57 2.69 -13.42
N LYS A 192 23.88 2.46 -13.56
CA LYS A 192 24.45 1.46 -14.48
C LYS A 192 24.19 0.01 -14.07
N ASP A 193 23.90 -0.22 -12.78
CA ASP A 193 23.67 -1.54 -12.20
C ASP A 193 22.16 -1.84 -12.11
N LEU A 194 21.31 -0.92 -12.60
CA LEU A 194 19.87 -1.09 -12.66
C LEU A 194 19.50 -2.28 -13.56
N PRO A 195 18.73 -3.27 -13.06
CA PRO A 195 18.24 -4.38 -13.87
C PRO A 195 17.33 -3.93 -15.02
N PRO A 196 17.06 -4.79 -16.01
CA PRO A 196 16.04 -4.54 -17.00
C PRO A 196 14.69 -4.20 -16.37
N LYS A 197 13.90 -3.38 -17.05
CA LYS A 197 12.54 -3.05 -16.60
C LYS A 197 11.70 -4.33 -16.54
N PRO A 198 10.98 -4.60 -15.44
CA PRO A 198 10.08 -5.74 -15.37
C PRO A 198 9.02 -5.69 -16.47
N GLU A 199 8.76 -6.83 -17.10
CA GLU A 199 7.65 -6.97 -18.06
C GLU A 199 6.31 -6.82 -17.34
N LEU A 200 5.29 -6.38 -18.08
CA LEU A 200 3.95 -6.19 -17.55
C LEU A 200 3.06 -7.36 -17.96
N MET A 201 2.33 -7.89 -17.00
CA MET A 201 1.24 -8.84 -17.19
C MET A 201 -0.06 -8.16 -16.78
N GLY A 202 -1.11 -8.30 -17.58
CA GLY A 202 -2.40 -7.70 -17.28
C GLY A 202 -3.22 -8.59 -16.32
N HIS A 203 -3.50 -8.10 -15.11
CA HIS A 203 -4.34 -8.80 -14.13
C HIS A 203 -5.81 -8.76 -14.55
N ARG A 204 -6.44 -9.92 -14.76
CA ARG A 204 -7.80 -10.03 -15.37
C ARG A 204 -7.92 -9.24 -16.68
N GLY A 205 -6.81 -9.16 -17.41
CA GLY A 205 -6.54 -8.15 -18.42
C GLY A 205 -6.11 -6.82 -17.82
N VAL A 206 -6.85 -5.74 -18.01
CA VAL A 206 -6.44 -4.41 -17.52
C VAL A 206 -7.65 -3.66 -16.99
N PRO A 207 -8.12 -3.99 -15.77
CA PRO A 207 -9.40 -3.55 -15.26
C PRO A 207 -9.47 -2.05 -14.96
N MET A 208 -8.35 -1.30 -15.04
CA MET A 208 -8.39 0.16 -15.06
C MET A 208 -8.70 0.76 -16.43
N LEU A 209 -8.67 -0.03 -17.51
CA LEU A 209 -8.88 0.39 -18.91
C LEU A 209 -10.08 -0.28 -19.59
N ALA A 210 -10.55 -1.42 -19.07
CA ALA A 210 -11.66 -2.18 -19.66
C ALA A 210 -12.36 -3.03 -18.60
N PRO A 211 -13.60 -3.51 -18.85
CA PRO A 211 -14.25 -4.47 -17.97
C PRO A 211 -13.40 -5.74 -17.85
N GLU A 212 -13.08 -6.14 -16.62
CA GLU A 212 -12.21 -7.30 -16.35
C GLU A 212 -12.72 -8.60 -17.00
N ASN A 213 -11.80 -9.50 -17.34
CA ASN A 213 -12.15 -10.83 -17.88
C ASN A 213 -13.03 -10.81 -19.15
N THR A 214 -12.85 -9.79 -20.01
CA THR A 214 -13.51 -9.66 -21.31
C THR A 214 -12.52 -9.63 -22.49
N LEU A 215 -13.00 -9.87 -23.71
CA LEU A 215 -12.17 -9.76 -24.93
C LEU A 215 -11.72 -8.31 -25.19
N MET A 216 -12.52 -7.31 -24.80
CA MET A 216 -12.07 -5.92 -24.77
C MET A 216 -10.86 -5.75 -23.84
N SER A 217 -10.90 -6.34 -22.64
CA SER A 217 -9.77 -6.32 -21.70
C SER A 217 -8.51 -6.93 -22.31
N LEU A 218 -8.65 -8.05 -23.04
CA LEU A 218 -7.54 -8.69 -23.76
C LEU A 218 -6.90 -7.76 -24.79
N ARG A 219 -7.71 -7.09 -25.61
CA ARG A 219 -7.22 -6.10 -26.60
C ARG A 219 -6.50 -4.95 -25.89
N LYS A 220 -7.06 -4.43 -24.81
CA LYS A 220 -6.44 -3.34 -24.02
C LYS A 220 -5.13 -3.77 -23.36
N THR A 221 -4.98 -5.04 -22.96
CA THR A 221 -3.71 -5.61 -22.48
C THR A 221 -2.63 -5.53 -23.55
N ALA A 222 -2.93 -5.93 -24.79
CA ALA A 222 -2.01 -5.79 -25.92
C ALA A 222 -1.67 -4.32 -26.21
N GLU A 223 -2.69 -3.44 -26.23
CA GLU A 223 -2.52 -2.01 -26.51
C GLU A 223 -1.59 -1.32 -25.50
N CYS A 224 -1.62 -1.71 -24.22
CA CYS A 224 -0.74 -1.15 -23.20
C CYS A 224 0.61 -1.89 -23.04
N GLY A 225 0.95 -2.76 -24.00
CA GLY A 225 2.26 -3.41 -24.07
C GLY A 225 2.52 -4.45 -22.98
N ALA A 226 1.48 -4.95 -22.32
CA ALA A 226 1.60 -6.13 -21.49
C ALA A 226 1.69 -7.38 -22.38
N VAL A 227 2.52 -8.34 -21.98
CA VAL A 227 2.88 -9.52 -22.79
C VAL A 227 2.10 -10.78 -22.40
N VAL A 228 1.49 -10.77 -21.22
CA VAL A 228 0.62 -11.83 -20.71
C VAL A 228 -0.72 -11.23 -20.32
N PHE A 229 -1.81 -11.91 -20.67
CA PHE A 229 -3.14 -11.70 -20.12
C PHE A 229 -3.37 -12.73 -19.02
N GLU A 230 -3.40 -12.27 -17.78
CA GLU A 230 -3.75 -13.07 -16.61
C GLU A 230 -5.28 -13.03 -16.41
N THR A 231 -5.90 -14.14 -16.01
CA THR A 231 -7.35 -14.26 -15.84
C THR A 231 -7.75 -15.41 -14.93
N ASP A 232 -9.06 -15.52 -14.66
CA ASP A 232 -9.65 -16.59 -13.87
C ASP A 232 -10.57 -17.44 -14.74
N VAL A 233 -10.42 -18.76 -14.67
CA VAL A 233 -11.26 -19.71 -15.40
C VAL A 233 -12.17 -20.46 -14.42
N MET A 234 -13.46 -20.48 -14.74
CA MET A 234 -14.47 -21.33 -14.11
C MET A 234 -15.04 -22.32 -15.13
N ILE A 235 -15.83 -23.28 -14.68
CA ILE A 235 -16.54 -24.23 -15.55
C ILE A 235 -18.05 -24.09 -15.37
N SER A 236 -18.78 -24.04 -16.47
CA SER A 236 -20.25 -23.98 -16.50
C SER A 236 -20.90 -25.33 -16.15
N SER A 237 -22.20 -25.33 -15.89
CA SER A 237 -22.94 -26.55 -15.51
C SER A 237 -22.96 -27.63 -16.60
N ASP A 238 -22.73 -27.23 -17.85
CA ASP A 238 -22.59 -28.08 -19.03
C ASP A 238 -21.14 -28.34 -19.44
N GLY A 239 -20.14 -27.90 -18.66
CA GLY A 239 -18.74 -28.30 -18.81
C GLY A 239 -17.88 -27.39 -19.69
N ILE A 240 -18.33 -26.17 -19.98
CA ILE A 240 -17.58 -25.21 -20.80
C ILE A 240 -16.74 -24.31 -19.89
N PRO A 241 -15.40 -24.27 -20.06
CA PRO A 241 -14.56 -23.32 -19.35
C PRO A 241 -14.79 -21.87 -19.83
N PHE A 242 -14.99 -20.95 -18.89
CA PHE A 242 -15.29 -19.54 -19.15
C PHE A 242 -14.56 -18.62 -18.18
N LEU A 243 -14.41 -17.35 -18.56
CA LEU A 243 -13.65 -16.39 -17.75
C LEU A 243 -14.55 -15.75 -16.68
N MET A 244 -14.20 -15.93 -15.42
CA MET A 244 -14.88 -15.31 -14.28
C MET A 244 -14.05 -15.45 -13.01
N HIS A 245 -13.88 -14.34 -12.28
CA HIS A 245 -13.19 -14.35 -10.98
C HIS A 245 -14.12 -14.77 -9.83
N ASP A 246 -15.35 -14.25 -9.84
CA ASP A 246 -16.26 -14.35 -8.69
C ASP A 246 -17.09 -15.62 -8.70
N GLU A 247 -17.34 -16.16 -7.50
CA GLU A 247 -18.32 -17.23 -7.29
C GLU A 247 -19.74 -16.79 -7.68
N ARG A 248 -20.06 -15.48 -7.62
CA ARG A 248 -21.36 -14.92 -8.01
C ARG A 248 -21.20 -13.95 -9.16
N LEU A 249 -22.18 -13.96 -10.06
CA LEU A 249 -22.16 -13.13 -11.27
C LEU A 249 -22.55 -11.66 -11.02
N THR A 250 -22.88 -11.26 -9.79
CA THR A 250 -23.54 -9.99 -9.48
C THR A 250 -22.62 -8.77 -9.54
N ARG A 251 -21.30 -8.94 -9.41
CA ARG A 251 -20.35 -7.82 -9.45
C ARG A 251 -20.13 -7.32 -10.87
N THR A 252 -19.93 -8.27 -11.78
CA THR A 252 -19.40 -8.03 -13.13
C THR A 252 -20.39 -8.35 -14.24
N THR A 253 -21.66 -8.64 -13.92
CA THR A 253 -22.70 -8.88 -14.92
C THR A 253 -24.06 -8.28 -14.56
N ASP A 254 -25.00 -8.35 -15.50
CA ASP A 254 -26.41 -7.98 -15.35
C ASP A 254 -27.31 -9.14 -14.89
N VAL A 255 -26.76 -10.20 -14.27
CA VAL A 255 -27.50 -11.39 -13.79
C VAL A 255 -28.75 -11.06 -12.97
N VAL A 256 -28.73 -9.97 -12.20
CA VAL A 256 -29.86 -9.52 -11.38
C VAL A 256 -31.09 -9.20 -12.23
N SER A 257 -30.87 -8.70 -13.45
CA SER A 257 -31.94 -8.39 -14.40
C SER A 257 -32.34 -9.60 -15.25
N VAL A 258 -31.38 -10.44 -15.67
CA VAL A 258 -31.61 -11.55 -16.60
C VAL A 258 -32.12 -12.81 -15.88
N PHE A 259 -31.62 -13.08 -14.67
CA PHE A 259 -31.94 -14.25 -13.86
C PHE A 259 -32.16 -13.87 -12.37
N PRO A 260 -33.21 -13.10 -12.05
CA PRO A 260 -33.44 -12.57 -10.70
C PRO A 260 -33.58 -13.66 -9.62
N ASP A 261 -34.12 -14.82 -9.97
CA ASP A 261 -34.33 -15.93 -9.03
C ASP A 261 -33.04 -16.71 -8.74
N ARG A 262 -31.95 -16.44 -9.47
CA ARG A 262 -30.66 -17.17 -9.37
C ARG A 262 -29.47 -16.26 -9.01
N VAL A 263 -29.74 -15.07 -8.49
CA VAL A 263 -28.72 -14.06 -8.14
C VAL A 263 -27.66 -14.56 -7.16
N ASN A 264 -28.04 -15.48 -6.26
CA ASN A 264 -27.16 -16.03 -5.23
C ASN A 264 -26.53 -17.37 -5.62
N ASN A 265 -26.85 -17.90 -6.80
CA ASN A 265 -26.26 -19.15 -7.29
C ASN A 265 -24.78 -18.97 -7.58
N HIS A 266 -24.05 -20.08 -7.56
CA HIS A 266 -22.67 -20.09 -8.00
C HIS A 266 -22.63 -19.87 -9.52
N SER A 267 -21.61 -19.17 -10.02
CA SER A 267 -21.42 -18.89 -11.45
C SER A 267 -21.35 -20.18 -12.29
N SER A 268 -20.71 -21.23 -11.74
CA SER A 268 -20.71 -22.60 -12.28
C SER A 268 -22.08 -23.30 -12.33
N ASP A 269 -23.11 -22.82 -11.64
CA ASP A 269 -24.46 -23.43 -11.73
C ASP A 269 -25.16 -23.08 -13.06
N PHE A 270 -24.67 -22.08 -13.78
CA PHE A 270 -25.25 -21.62 -15.04
C PHE A 270 -24.69 -22.42 -16.22
N SER A 271 -25.56 -22.75 -17.17
CA SER A 271 -25.11 -23.34 -18.44
C SER A 271 -24.45 -22.28 -19.33
N TRP A 272 -23.66 -22.70 -20.31
CA TRP A 272 -23.03 -21.77 -21.23
C TRP A 272 -24.06 -20.91 -21.99
N ALA A 273 -25.17 -21.51 -22.41
CA ALA A 273 -26.25 -20.80 -23.09
C ALA A 273 -26.87 -19.69 -22.21
N GLU A 274 -26.89 -19.87 -20.89
CA GLU A 274 -27.34 -18.85 -19.95
C GLU A 274 -26.29 -17.76 -19.74
N LEU A 275 -25.02 -18.15 -19.52
CA LEU A 275 -23.91 -17.22 -19.32
C LEU A 275 -23.72 -16.28 -20.52
N LYS A 276 -23.87 -16.80 -21.75
CA LYS A 276 -23.77 -16.02 -22.98
C LYS A 276 -24.84 -14.92 -23.11
N ARG A 277 -25.95 -15.01 -22.37
CA ARG A 277 -27.00 -13.98 -22.35
C ARG A 277 -26.65 -12.79 -21.47
N LEU A 278 -25.63 -12.91 -20.63
CA LEU A 278 -25.24 -11.88 -19.68
C LEU A 278 -24.34 -10.83 -20.34
N ASN A 279 -24.60 -9.59 -19.97
CA ASN A 279 -23.73 -8.47 -20.28
C ASN A 279 -22.61 -8.40 -19.23
N ALA A 280 -21.35 -8.47 -19.66
CA ALA A 280 -20.18 -8.46 -18.78
C ALA A 280 -19.41 -7.13 -18.77
N GLY A 281 -19.96 -6.06 -19.36
CA GLY A 281 -19.22 -4.79 -19.49
C GLY A 281 -19.97 -3.52 -19.07
N SER A 282 -21.30 -3.49 -19.10
CA SER A 282 -22.08 -2.32 -18.70
C SER A 282 -21.87 -1.93 -17.23
N TRP A 283 -21.60 -2.92 -16.36
CA TRP A 283 -21.30 -2.68 -14.95
C TRP A 283 -20.08 -1.76 -14.77
N PHE A 284 -19.09 -1.85 -15.66
CA PHE A 284 -17.86 -1.10 -15.59
C PHE A 284 -18.10 0.40 -15.71
N LEU A 285 -18.97 0.78 -16.65
CA LEU A 285 -19.39 2.17 -16.89
C LEU A 285 -20.24 2.73 -15.74
N GLN A 286 -21.11 1.89 -15.18
CA GLN A 286 -22.03 2.29 -14.11
C GLN A 286 -21.32 2.43 -12.77
N ARG A 287 -20.38 1.54 -12.46
CA ARG A 287 -19.77 1.42 -11.13
C ARG A 287 -18.45 2.15 -10.99
N GLN A 288 -17.70 2.36 -12.08
CA GLN A 288 -16.36 2.97 -12.08
C GLN A 288 -15.45 2.36 -11.00
N PRO A 289 -14.99 1.10 -11.19
CA PRO A 289 -14.38 0.31 -10.11
C PRO A 289 -13.04 0.84 -9.55
N PHE A 290 -12.42 1.80 -10.23
CA PHE A 290 -11.14 2.38 -9.82
C PHE A 290 -11.20 3.90 -9.84
N TRP A 291 -10.94 4.50 -8.68
CA TRP A 291 -10.74 5.93 -8.56
C TRP A 291 -9.50 6.38 -9.34
N GLY A 292 -9.68 7.39 -10.19
CA GLY A 292 -8.63 7.92 -11.05
C GLY A 292 -8.49 7.20 -12.39
N ALA A 293 -9.28 6.16 -12.67
CA ALA A 293 -9.37 5.59 -14.01
C ALA A 293 -9.86 6.64 -15.02
N LYS A 294 -9.26 6.65 -16.21
CA LYS A 294 -9.66 7.57 -17.28
C LYS A 294 -11.02 7.14 -17.82
N PRO A 295 -11.95 8.08 -18.07
CA PRO A 295 -13.18 7.77 -18.77
C PRO A 295 -12.86 7.13 -20.13
N LEU A 296 -13.60 6.08 -20.47
CA LEU A 296 -13.49 5.43 -21.77
C LEU A 296 -13.87 6.41 -22.90
N SER A 297 -13.24 6.27 -24.06
CA SER A 297 -13.62 7.03 -25.25
C SER A 297 -15.02 6.62 -25.74
N GLY A 298 -15.67 7.44 -26.56
CA GLY A 298 -17.02 7.11 -27.08
C GLY A 298 -17.10 5.73 -27.77
N PRO A 299 -16.15 5.36 -28.65
CA PRO A 299 -16.06 4.02 -29.19
C PRO A 299 -15.83 2.92 -28.14
N ASP A 300 -14.89 3.12 -27.21
CA ASP A 300 -14.59 2.15 -26.15
C ASP A 300 -15.79 1.94 -25.20
N GLN A 301 -16.59 2.99 -24.94
CA GLN A 301 -17.82 2.87 -24.14
C GLN A 301 -18.83 1.94 -24.82
N LYS A 302 -19.05 2.12 -26.14
CA LYS A 302 -19.94 1.25 -26.90
C LYS A 302 -19.44 -0.19 -26.96
N GLU A 303 -18.13 -0.39 -27.03
CA GLU A 303 -17.55 -1.72 -26.98
C GLU A 303 -17.74 -2.37 -25.61
N ALA A 304 -17.52 -1.61 -24.53
CA ALA A 304 -17.75 -2.06 -23.16
C ALA A 304 -19.23 -2.45 -22.94
N GLU A 305 -20.19 -1.66 -23.42
CA GLU A 305 -21.62 -1.95 -23.34
C GLU A 305 -22.01 -3.24 -24.06
N ASN A 306 -21.21 -3.73 -25.01
CA ASN A 306 -21.51 -4.92 -25.80
C ASN A 306 -20.68 -6.16 -25.40
N GLN A 307 -19.93 -6.10 -24.30
CA GLN A 307 -19.17 -7.26 -23.82
C GLN A 307 -20.10 -8.34 -23.23
N THR A 308 -19.75 -9.59 -23.50
CA THR A 308 -20.33 -10.79 -22.87
C THR A 308 -19.27 -11.53 -22.08
N VAL A 309 -19.69 -12.50 -21.25
CA VAL A 309 -18.77 -13.45 -20.61
C VAL A 309 -18.10 -14.31 -21.71
N PRO A 310 -16.77 -14.32 -21.85
CA PRO A 310 -16.11 -15.11 -22.89
C PRO A 310 -15.80 -16.54 -22.41
N THR A 311 -15.76 -17.48 -23.35
CA THR A 311 -15.17 -18.81 -23.11
C THR A 311 -13.65 -18.75 -23.09
N LEU A 312 -13.02 -19.76 -22.49
CA LEU A 312 -11.57 -19.94 -22.58
C LEU A 312 -11.11 -20.14 -24.04
N ASP A 313 -11.88 -20.88 -24.86
CA ASP A 313 -11.56 -21.10 -26.27
C ASP A 313 -11.56 -19.80 -27.09
N GLU A 314 -12.56 -18.93 -26.88
CA GLU A 314 -12.60 -17.59 -27.50
C GLU A 314 -11.39 -16.75 -27.09
N LEU A 315 -11.05 -16.75 -25.80
CA LEU A 315 -9.87 -16.05 -25.28
C LEU A 315 -8.59 -16.55 -25.97
N LEU A 316 -8.36 -17.87 -25.99
CA LEU A 316 -7.14 -18.46 -26.55
C LEU A 316 -6.98 -18.10 -28.03
N LYS A 317 -8.05 -18.21 -28.81
CA LYS A 317 -8.03 -17.88 -30.25
C LYS A 317 -7.72 -16.42 -30.49
N GLU A 318 -8.34 -15.52 -29.73
CA GLU A 318 -8.09 -14.09 -29.88
C GLU A 318 -6.69 -13.69 -29.41
N ALA A 319 -6.21 -14.28 -28.30
CA ALA A 319 -4.86 -14.05 -27.80
C ALA A 319 -3.80 -14.49 -28.81
N ALA A 320 -4.04 -15.59 -29.54
CA ALA A 320 -3.17 -16.04 -30.60
C ALA A 320 -3.09 -15.04 -31.77
N VAL A 321 -4.20 -14.37 -32.11
CA VAL A 321 -4.22 -13.30 -33.12
C VAL A 321 -3.42 -12.08 -32.65
N LEU A 322 -3.49 -11.76 -31.35
CA LEU A 322 -2.79 -10.64 -30.74
C LEU A 322 -1.33 -10.95 -30.33
N ASN A 323 -0.89 -12.21 -30.50
CA ASN A 323 0.41 -12.71 -30.05
C ASN A 323 0.65 -12.47 -28.54
N LEU A 324 -0.39 -12.65 -27.72
CA LEU A 324 -0.34 -12.57 -26.27
C LEU A 324 -0.24 -13.95 -25.65
N SER A 325 0.53 -14.09 -24.57
CA SER A 325 0.48 -15.28 -23.73
C SER A 325 -0.71 -15.20 -22.76
N ILE A 326 -1.25 -16.35 -22.37
CA ILE A 326 -2.34 -16.44 -21.40
C ILE A 326 -1.84 -17.14 -20.15
N MET A 327 -2.07 -16.52 -18.99
CA MET A 327 -1.90 -17.13 -17.68
C MET A 327 -3.27 -17.17 -16.99
N PHE A 328 -3.60 -18.23 -16.27
CA PHE A 328 -4.88 -18.25 -15.57
C PHE A 328 -4.89 -19.06 -14.29
N ASP A 329 -5.63 -18.57 -13.30
CA ASP A 329 -6.10 -19.37 -12.18
C ASP A 329 -7.27 -20.25 -12.62
N LEU A 330 -7.30 -21.50 -12.18
CA LEU A 330 -8.42 -22.41 -12.41
C LEU A 330 -9.21 -22.60 -11.12
N ARG A 331 -10.46 -22.12 -11.12
CA ARG A 331 -11.34 -22.13 -9.96
C ARG A 331 -12.13 -23.43 -9.92
N ARG A 332 -11.97 -24.19 -8.82
CA ARG A 332 -12.70 -25.43 -8.59
C ARG A 332 -14.19 -25.14 -8.34
N PRO A 333 -15.12 -25.76 -9.09
CA PRO A 333 -16.56 -25.52 -8.90
C PRO A 333 -17.06 -26.18 -7.60
N PRO A 334 -18.31 -25.92 -7.16
CA PRO A 334 -18.88 -26.53 -5.95
C PRO A 334 -18.87 -28.06 -5.95
N ARG A 335 -18.86 -28.69 -4.76
CA ARG A 335 -18.76 -30.17 -4.61
C ARG A 335 -19.90 -30.96 -5.26
N ASN A 336 -21.06 -30.34 -5.44
CA ASN A 336 -22.23 -30.95 -6.09
C ASN A 336 -22.22 -30.76 -7.61
N HIS A 337 -21.22 -30.08 -8.17
CA HIS A 337 -21.11 -29.82 -9.59
C HIS A 337 -20.65 -31.07 -10.34
N THR A 338 -21.27 -31.38 -11.49
CA THR A 338 -20.97 -32.57 -12.32
C THR A 338 -19.49 -32.69 -12.66
N TYR A 339 -18.83 -31.55 -12.91
CA TYR A 339 -17.43 -31.50 -13.32
C TYR A 339 -16.45 -31.25 -12.17
N HIS A 340 -16.87 -31.36 -10.90
CA HIS A 340 -16.03 -31.01 -9.73
C HIS A 340 -14.67 -31.72 -9.69
N ASP A 341 -14.65 -33.01 -10.04
CA ASP A 341 -13.44 -33.84 -9.98
C ASP A 341 -12.67 -33.90 -11.30
N VAL A 342 -13.26 -33.38 -12.40
CA VAL A 342 -12.69 -33.49 -13.76
C VAL A 342 -12.45 -32.13 -14.42
N PHE A 343 -12.61 -31.04 -13.67
CA PHE A 343 -12.50 -29.66 -14.18
C PHE A 343 -11.12 -29.35 -14.77
N VAL A 344 -10.05 -29.90 -14.20
CA VAL A 344 -8.69 -29.77 -14.74
C VAL A 344 -8.60 -30.40 -16.13
N ASN A 345 -9.07 -31.65 -16.28
CA ASN A 345 -9.06 -32.34 -17.56
C ASN A 345 -9.93 -31.62 -18.60
N GLN A 346 -11.14 -31.19 -18.21
CA GLN A 346 -12.04 -30.43 -19.09
C GLN A 346 -11.40 -29.14 -19.61
N THR A 347 -10.65 -28.44 -18.76
CA THR A 347 -9.92 -27.22 -19.12
C THR A 347 -8.74 -27.53 -20.04
N LEU A 348 -7.95 -28.55 -19.71
CA LEU A 348 -6.83 -29.00 -20.52
C LEU A 348 -7.28 -29.41 -21.93
N GLU A 349 -8.35 -30.21 -22.04
CA GLU A 349 -8.93 -30.60 -23.33
C GLU A 349 -9.37 -29.37 -24.14
N THR A 350 -9.99 -28.38 -23.50
CA THR A 350 -10.37 -27.11 -24.16
C THR A 350 -9.14 -26.39 -24.70
N VAL A 351 -8.07 -26.28 -23.92
CA VAL A 351 -6.81 -25.67 -24.35
C VAL A 351 -6.22 -26.41 -25.55
N LEU A 352 -6.13 -27.74 -25.50
CA LEU A 352 -5.57 -28.56 -26.57
C LEU A 352 -6.42 -28.49 -27.86
N ASN A 353 -7.75 -28.51 -27.72
CA ASN A 353 -8.69 -28.48 -28.84
C ASN A 353 -8.77 -27.11 -29.52
N SER A 354 -8.39 -26.02 -28.84
CA SER A 354 -8.35 -24.67 -29.42
C SER A 354 -7.34 -24.55 -30.58
N GLY A 355 -6.32 -25.42 -30.61
CA GLY A 355 -5.29 -25.46 -31.65
C GLY A 355 -4.23 -24.35 -31.53
N VAL A 356 -4.22 -23.58 -30.44
CA VAL A 356 -3.19 -22.55 -30.21
C VAL A 356 -1.85 -23.17 -29.80
N PRO A 357 -0.71 -22.48 -30.04
CA PRO A 357 0.58 -22.98 -29.59
C PRO A 357 0.62 -23.17 -28.06
N GLN A 358 0.99 -24.37 -27.59
CA GLN A 358 1.04 -24.67 -26.16
C GLN A 358 1.93 -23.70 -25.37
N ALA A 359 3.04 -23.24 -25.96
CA ALA A 359 3.96 -22.30 -25.33
C ALA A 359 3.33 -20.93 -25.00
N MET A 360 2.20 -20.59 -25.61
CA MET A 360 1.41 -19.39 -25.29
C MET A 360 0.72 -19.49 -23.94
N VAL A 361 0.46 -20.71 -23.45
CA VAL A 361 -0.28 -20.95 -22.23
C VAL A 361 0.68 -21.15 -21.05
N LEU A 362 0.49 -20.33 -20.04
CA LEU A 362 1.16 -20.36 -18.75
C LEU A 362 0.22 -21.03 -17.75
N TRP A 363 0.48 -22.30 -17.48
CA TRP A 363 -0.32 -23.14 -16.61
C TRP A 363 0.06 -22.92 -15.14
N LEU A 364 -0.74 -22.10 -14.47
CA LEU A 364 -0.61 -21.81 -13.06
C LEU A 364 -1.22 -22.88 -12.12
N PRO A 365 -2.33 -23.59 -12.45
CA PRO A 365 -2.95 -24.53 -11.53
C PRO A 365 -2.01 -25.64 -11.05
N ASP A 366 -1.99 -25.87 -9.73
CA ASP A 366 -1.14 -26.88 -9.10
C ASP A 366 -1.69 -28.30 -9.22
N GLU A 367 -3.01 -28.42 -9.33
CA GLU A 367 -3.68 -29.72 -9.39
C GLU A 367 -3.39 -30.45 -10.70
N ASP A 368 -3.13 -31.75 -10.60
CA ASP A 368 -2.80 -32.65 -11.72
C ASP A 368 -1.67 -32.16 -12.65
N ARG A 369 -0.77 -31.32 -12.14
CA ARG A 369 0.35 -30.72 -12.89
C ARG A 369 1.19 -31.75 -13.66
N ALA A 370 1.52 -32.89 -13.04
CA ALA A 370 2.29 -33.94 -13.68
C ALA A 370 1.55 -34.54 -14.90
N HIS A 371 0.22 -34.68 -14.82
CA HIS A 371 -0.60 -35.14 -15.91
C HIS A 371 -0.68 -34.10 -17.04
N VAL A 372 -0.89 -32.82 -16.68
CA VAL A 372 -0.89 -31.71 -17.64
C VAL A 372 0.44 -31.64 -18.39
N GLN A 373 1.57 -31.74 -17.67
CA GLN A 373 2.91 -31.71 -18.26
C GLN A 373 3.15 -32.89 -19.21
N GLN A 374 2.56 -34.06 -18.92
CA GLN A 374 2.66 -35.22 -19.80
C GLN A 374 1.87 -35.03 -21.10
N GLN A 375 0.67 -34.46 -21.02
CA GLN A 375 -0.21 -34.24 -22.18
C GLN A 375 0.21 -33.02 -23.03
N ALA A 376 0.73 -31.97 -22.39
CA ALA A 376 1.10 -30.70 -23.01
C ALA A 376 2.53 -30.28 -22.61
N PRO A 377 3.57 -30.98 -23.09
CA PRO A 377 4.94 -30.78 -22.62
C PRO A 377 5.54 -29.41 -22.98
N GLN A 378 4.97 -28.71 -23.97
CA GLN A 378 5.42 -27.37 -24.37
C GLN A 378 4.68 -26.24 -23.63
N MET A 379 3.69 -26.57 -22.80
CA MET A 379 2.98 -25.60 -21.98
C MET A 379 3.87 -25.15 -20.81
N ARG A 380 3.93 -23.84 -20.55
CA ARG A 380 4.82 -23.30 -19.50
C ARG A 380 4.19 -23.52 -18.13
N GLN A 381 4.86 -24.25 -17.25
CA GLN A 381 4.41 -24.47 -15.89
C GLN A 381 4.82 -23.30 -14.99
N ILE A 382 3.85 -22.64 -14.38
CA ILE A 382 4.05 -21.54 -13.43
C ILE A 382 3.69 -22.02 -12.03
N TYR A 383 4.54 -21.70 -11.05
CA TYR A 383 4.39 -22.18 -9.68
C TYR A 383 4.01 -21.04 -8.72
N GLY A 384 2.98 -21.28 -7.91
CA GLY A 384 2.49 -20.34 -6.89
C GLY A 384 3.22 -20.39 -5.54
N TYR A 385 4.33 -21.13 -5.46
CA TYR A 385 5.12 -21.29 -4.23
C TYR A 385 6.59 -21.53 -4.55
N LEU A 386 7.47 -21.12 -3.64
CA LEU A 386 8.86 -21.55 -3.63
C LEU A 386 8.89 -23.05 -3.33
N GLY A 387 9.39 -23.85 -4.26
CA GLY A 387 9.44 -25.32 -4.15
C GLY A 387 9.86 -25.77 -2.74
N GLY A 388 9.01 -26.58 -2.11
CA GLY A 388 9.30 -27.20 -0.81
C GLY A 388 10.19 -28.44 -0.96
N ASN A 389 9.91 -29.50 -0.19
CA ASN A 389 10.53 -30.83 -0.33
C ASN A 389 10.19 -31.56 -1.66
N SER A 390 9.71 -30.86 -2.68
CA SER A 390 9.40 -31.46 -3.98
C SER A 390 10.67 -31.65 -4.80
N THR A 391 10.69 -32.70 -5.62
CA THR A 391 11.77 -32.97 -6.58
C THR A 391 11.71 -32.07 -7.82
N GLU A 392 10.68 -31.23 -7.93
CA GLU A 392 10.44 -30.35 -9.07
C GLU A 392 11.15 -29.02 -8.88
N ARG A 393 11.94 -28.61 -9.88
CA ARG A 393 12.59 -27.31 -9.91
C ARG A 393 11.73 -26.36 -10.74
N PRO A 394 11.09 -25.34 -10.11
CA PRO A 394 10.25 -24.40 -10.85
C PRO A 394 11.12 -23.55 -11.78
N GLN A 395 10.65 -23.34 -13.02
CA GLN A 395 11.29 -22.41 -13.97
C GLN A 395 10.67 -21.01 -13.92
N PHE A 396 9.41 -20.93 -13.51
CA PHE A 396 8.67 -19.69 -13.43
C PHE A 396 7.88 -19.65 -12.12
N LEU A 397 8.03 -18.57 -11.37
CA LEU A 397 7.32 -18.32 -10.12
C LEU A 397 6.31 -17.21 -10.33
N ASN A 398 5.11 -17.37 -9.77
CA ASN A 398 4.08 -16.34 -9.70
C ASN A 398 3.66 -16.18 -8.24
N LEU A 399 4.17 -15.17 -7.56
CA LEU A 399 4.04 -15.01 -6.11
C LEU A 399 3.41 -13.66 -5.73
N PRO A 400 2.75 -13.56 -4.56
CA PRO A 400 2.34 -12.27 -4.04
C PRO A 400 3.58 -11.39 -3.80
N TYR A 401 3.49 -10.10 -4.10
CA TYR A 401 4.65 -9.19 -3.98
C TYR A 401 5.19 -9.10 -2.54
N GLN A 402 4.36 -9.43 -1.55
CA GLN A 402 4.71 -9.50 -0.13
C GLN A 402 5.83 -10.51 0.16
N ASP A 403 6.04 -11.48 -0.72
CA ASP A 403 7.06 -12.52 -0.56
C ASP A 403 8.47 -12.07 -0.97
N LEU A 404 8.63 -10.89 -1.58
CA LEU A 404 9.93 -10.37 -2.02
C LEU A 404 11.06 -10.51 -0.97
N PRO A 405 10.86 -10.22 0.34
CA PRO A 405 11.94 -10.35 1.33
C PRO A 405 12.42 -11.80 1.55
N LEU A 406 11.64 -12.78 1.13
CA LEU A 406 11.96 -14.21 1.22
C LEU A 406 12.70 -14.71 -0.04
N LEU A 407 12.75 -13.89 -1.09
CA LEU A 407 13.34 -14.23 -2.38
C LEU A 407 14.77 -13.74 -2.48
N ASP A 408 15.67 -14.62 -2.90
CA ASP A 408 16.96 -14.21 -3.48
C ASP A 408 16.84 -14.24 -5.00
N ILE A 409 16.39 -13.12 -5.57
CA ILE A 409 16.17 -12.98 -7.01
C ILE A 409 17.43 -13.30 -7.81
N LYS A 410 18.61 -12.91 -7.30
CA LYS A 410 19.89 -13.16 -7.97
C LYS A 410 20.22 -14.65 -7.98
N ALA A 411 19.98 -15.38 -6.89
CA ALA A 411 20.14 -16.82 -6.85
C ALA A 411 19.14 -17.53 -7.77
N LEU A 412 17.87 -17.08 -7.78
CA LEU A 412 16.84 -17.61 -8.67
C LEU A 412 17.24 -17.44 -10.16
N HIS A 413 17.78 -16.28 -10.54
CA HIS A 413 18.30 -16.05 -11.89
C HIS A 413 19.49 -16.96 -12.24
N GLN A 414 20.36 -17.30 -11.28
CA GLN A 414 21.46 -18.25 -11.51
C GLN A 414 20.95 -19.67 -11.81
N ASP A 415 19.78 -20.02 -11.28
CA ASP A 415 19.09 -21.29 -11.53
C ASP A 415 18.11 -21.21 -12.73
N ASN A 416 18.15 -20.12 -13.51
CA ASN A 416 17.24 -19.85 -14.63
C ASN A 416 15.76 -19.85 -14.23
N VAL A 417 15.45 -19.33 -13.04
CA VAL A 417 14.08 -19.18 -12.54
C VAL A 417 13.64 -17.73 -12.72
N SER A 418 12.58 -17.51 -13.50
CA SER A 418 11.96 -16.19 -13.66
C SER A 418 10.88 -15.96 -12.60
N VAL A 419 10.76 -14.73 -12.12
CA VAL A 419 9.85 -14.35 -11.04
C VAL A 419 8.87 -13.29 -11.49
N ASN A 420 7.59 -13.62 -11.39
CA ASN A 420 6.47 -12.68 -11.51
C ASN A 420 5.90 -12.38 -10.12
N LEU A 421 5.65 -11.09 -9.83
CA LEU A 421 4.98 -10.67 -8.59
C LEU A 421 3.66 -9.94 -8.85
N PHE A 422 2.63 -10.24 -8.05
CA PHE A 422 1.28 -9.68 -8.21
C PHE A 422 0.64 -9.22 -6.89
N VAL A 423 -0.37 -8.34 -6.88
CA VAL A 423 -0.76 -7.41 -7.98
C VAL A 423 -0.14 -6.04 -7.69
N VAL A 424 0.60 -5.49 -8.65
CA VAL A 424 1.40 -4.27 -8.47
C VAL A 424 0.75 -3.12 -9.22
N ASN A 425 0.19 -2.15 -8.49
CA ASN A 425 -0.57 -1.04 -9.07
C ASN A 425 0.05 0.33 -8.82
N LYS A 426 1.06 0.42 -7.94
CA LYS A 426 1.65 1.71 -7.53
C LYS A 426 3.10 1.88 -7.98
N PRO A 427 3.48 3.10 -8.45
CA PRO A 427 4.82 3.38 -8.92
C PRO A 427 5.93 3.11 -7.90
N TRP A 428 5.69 3.40 -6.61
CA TRP A 428 6.70 3.16 -5.55
C TRP A 428 7.03 1.67 -5.42
N LEU A 429 6.01 0.80 -5.50
CA LEU A 429 6.18 -0.65 -5.39
C LEU A 429 6.84 -1.18 -6.65
N PHE A 430 6.37 -0.78 -7.84
CA PHE A 430 7.00 -1.14 -9.10
C PHE A 430 8.48 -0.74 -9.15
N SER A 431 8.83 0.44 -8.63
CA SER A 431 10.22 0.91 -8.55
C SER A 431 11.06 -0.02 -7.67
N LEU A 432 10.56 -0.40 -6.49
CA LEU A 432 11.25 -1.31 -5.59
C LEU A 432 11.50 -2.67 -6.24
N LEU A 433 10.49 -3.24 -6.91
CA LEU A 433 10.59 -4.53 -7.58
C LEU A 433 11.55 -4.48 -8.79
N TRP A 434 11.54 -3.38 -9.54
CA TRP A 434 12.50 -3.14 -10.61
C TRP A 434 13.93 -3.11 -10.07
N CYS A 435 14.18 -2.32 -9.02
CA CYS A 435 15.50 -2.28 -8.37
C CYS A 435 15.91 -3.67 -7.82
N ALA A 436 14.96 -4.47 -7.34
CA ALA A 436 15.23 -5.82 -6.83
C ALA A 436 15.56 -6.84 -7.93
N GLY A 437 15.33 -6.50 -9.21
CA GLY A 437 15.59 -7.37 -10.35
C GLY A 437 14.47 -8.34 -10.70
N VAL A 438 13.23 -8.06 -10.27
CA VAL A 438 12.07 -8.88 -10.61
C VAL A 438 11.84 -8.88 -12.14
N ASP A 439 11.54 -10.05 -12.72
CA ASP A 439 11.42 -10.21 -14.18
C ASP A 439 10.12 -9.61 -14.72
N SER A 440 9.02 -9.77 -14.00
CA SER A 440 7.71 -9.27 -14.41
C SER A 440 6.78 -8.95 -13.24
N VAL A 441 5.75 -8.16 -13.51
CA VAL A 441 4.69 -7.88 -12.54
C VAL A 441 3.31 -8.02 -13.17
N THR A 442 2.36 -8.59 -12.43
CA THR A 442 0.93 -8.52 -12.81
C THR A 442 0.31 -7.25 -12.25
N THR A 443 -0.40 -6.49 -13.07
CA THR A 443 -0.92 -5.16 -12.72
C THR A 443 -2.32 -4.90 -13.26
N ASN A 444 -3.11 -4.12 -12.51
CA ASN A 444 -4.36 -3.53 -12.99
C ASN A 444 -4.12 -2.25 -13.82
N ASP A 445 -2.98 -1.57 -13.60
CA ASP A 445 -2.66 -0.24 -14.16
C ASP A 445 -1.43 -0.30 -15.07
N CYS A 446 -1.53 -1.09 -16.14
CA CYS A 446 -0.42 -1.19 -17.09
C CYS A 446 -0.07 0.17 -17.72
N GLN A 447 -1.05 1.06 -17.94
CA GLN A 447 -0.81 2.37 -18.56
C GLN A 447 0.15 3.22 -17.72
N LEU A 448 -0.04 3.24 -16.39
CA LEU A 448 0.83 3.97 -15.48
C LEU A 448 2.24 3.39 -15.46
N LEU A 449 2.37 2.06 -15.31
CA LEU A 449 3.66 1.40 -15.17
C LEU A 449 4.45 1.33 -16.49
N GLN A 450 3.76 1.23 -17.62
CA GLN A 450 4.39 1.25 -18.95
C GLN A 450 5.13 2.57 -19.20
N GLN A 451 4.58 3.70 -18.73
CA GLN A 451 5.16 5.03 -18.88
C GLN A 451 6.39 5.27 -17.99
N MET A 452 6.64 4.39 -17.01
CA MET A 452 7.83 4.51 -16.16
C MET A 452 9.08 4.09 -16.93
N HIS A 453 9.92 5.04 -17.29
CA HIS A 453 11.22 4.79 -17.92
C HIS A 453 12.36 4.61 -16.91
N TYR A 454 12.09 4.86 -15.62
CA TYR A 454 13.06 4.72 -14.54
C TYR A 454 12.35 4.49 -13.19
N PRO A 455 12.96 3.76 -12.24
CA PRO A 455 12.44 3.66 -10.88
C PRO A 455 12.37 5.03 -10.21
N ILE A 456 11.29 5.29 -9.49
CA ILE A 456 11.21 6.39 -8.57
C ILE A 456 12.14 6.06 -7.38
N TRP A 457 12.91 7.05 -6.94
CA TRP A 457 13.80 6.92 -5.77
C TRP A 457 15.00 5.99 -5.96
N LEU A 458 15.50 5.83 -7.20
CA LEU A 458 16.84 5.29 -7.37
C LEU A 458 17.88 6.32 -6.88
N ILE A 459 18.68 5.94 -5.88
CA ILE A 459 19.65 6.84 -5.25
C ILE A 459 21.03 6.19 -5.28
N PRO A 460 22.03 6.78 -5.96
CA PRO A 460 23.40 6.29 -5.89
C PRO A 460 23.91 6.25 -4.44
N PRO A 461 24.67 5.23 -4.03
CA PRO A 461 25.17 5.09 -2.65
C PRO A 461 25.92 6.33 -2.14
N GLN A 462 26.70 6.99 -3.01
CA GLN A 462 27.41 8.22 -2.65
C GLN A 462 26.45 9.40 -2.38
N THR A 463 25.41 9.53 -3.19
CA THR A 463 24.37 10.55 -3.01
C THR A 463 23.59 10.29 -1.72
N TYR A 464 23.23 9.03 -1.44
CA TYR A 464 22.57 8.65 -0.18
C TYR A 464 23.42 9.02 1.04
N LEU A 465 24.72 8.67 1.02
CA LEU A 465 25.67 9.03 2.08
C LEU A 465 25.80 10.54 2.25
N MET A 466 25.86 11.30 1.16
CA MET A 466 25.93 12.76 1.20
C MET A 466 24.68 13.37 1.83
N VAL A 467 23.48 12.92 1.43
CA VAL A 467 22.21 13.36 2.02
C VAL A 467 22.20 13.09 3.52
N TRP A 468 22.59 11.88 3.94
CA TRP A 468 22.69 11.53 5.35
C TRP A 468 23.63 12.44 6.13
N ILE A 469 24.87 12.63 5.67
CA ILE A 469 25.87 13.47 6.34
C ILE A 469 25.36 14.91 6.44
N VAL A 470 24.89 15.48 5.33
CA VAL A 470 24.43 16.88 5.29
C VAL A 470 23.24 17.09 6.21
N THR A 471 22.23 16.22 6.16
CA THR A 471 21.03 16.29 7.02
C THR A 471 21.42 16.27 8.50
N ASN A 472 22.33 15.37 8.90
CA ASN A 472 22.79 15.28 10.29
C ASN A 472 23.64 16.49 10.70
N CYS A 473 24.57 16.95 9.85
CA CYS A 473 25.39 18.12 10.15
C CYS A 473 24.55 19.38 10.33
N VAL A 474 23.59 19.64 9.42
CA VAL A 474 22.66 20.78 9.52
C VAL A 474 21.84 20.69 10.80
N SER A 475 21.30 19.50 11.10
CA SER A 475 20.56 19.25 12.34
C SER A 475 21.38 19.58 13.58
N ILE A 476 22.61 19.06 13.69
CA ILE A 476 23.52 19.31 14.82
C ILE A 476 23.83 20.81 14.97
N LEU A 477 24.11 21.53 13.87
CA LEU A 477 24.36 22.97 13.91
C LEU A 477 23.15 23.74 14.44
N LEU A 478 21.94 23.37 14.01
CA LEU A 478 20.69 23.96 14.51
C LEU A 478 20.43 23.61 15.99
N LEU A 479 20.74 22.39 16.42
CA LEU A 479 20.68 22.01 17.84
C LEU A 479 21.62 22.89 18.68
N LEU A 480 22.87 23.03 18.27
CA LEU A 480 23.84 23.88 18.98
C LEU A 480 23.37 25.35 19.02
N TRP A 481 22.89 25.85 17.88
CA TRP A 481 22.38 27.21 17.79
C TRP A 481 21.18 27.45 18.71
N THR A 482 20.20 26.54 18.73
CA THR A 482 19.00 26.66 19.58
C THR A 482 19.35 26.64 21.07
N PHE A 483 20.23 25.75 21.52
CA PHE A 483 20.69 25.73 22.92
C PHE A 483 21.49 26.99 23.29
N LEU A 484 22.36 27.49 22.40
CA LEU A 484 23.10 28.74 22.64
C LEU A 484 22.19 29.96 22.71
N LEU A 485 21.20 30.05 21.82
CA LEU A 485 20.21 31.12 21.82
C LEU A 485 19.39 31.10 23.11
N GLN A 486 18.86 29.93 23.49
CA GLN A 486 18.07 29.80 24.72
C GLN A 486 18.90 30.08 25.98
N ARG A 487 20.21 29.76 25.98
CA ARG A 487 21.11 30.17 27.06
C ARG A 487 21.18 31.69 27.20
N ARG A 488 21.24 32.43 26.08
CA ARG A 488 21.28 33.90 26.10
C ARG A 488 19.95 34.46 26.62
N CYS A 489 18.82 33.96 26.12
CA CYS A 489 17.50 34.36 26.58
C CYS A 489 17.28 34.06 28.07
N ALA A 490 17.75 32.90 28.56
CA ALA A 490 17.65 32.54 29.98
C ALA A 490 18.45 33.51 30.88
N LYS A 491 19.68 33.88 30.48
CA LYS A 491 20.49 34.88 31.19
C LYS A 491 19.82 36.26 31.22
N GLU A 492 19.18 36.66 30.12
CA GLU A 492 18.42 37.93 30.07
C GLU A 492 17.18 37.90 30.96
N ARG A 493 16.45 36.76 31.02
CA ARG A 493 15.32 36.58 31.95
C ARG A 493 15.76 36.63 33.41
N GLU A 494 16.89 36.02 33.75
CA GLU A 494 17.47 36.07 35.10
C GLU A 494 17.86 37.50 35.48
N ARG A 495 18.49 38.24 34.56
CA ARG A 495 18.85 39.65 34.76
C ARG A 495 17.63 40.55 34.97
N THR A 496 16.63 40.45 34.10
CA THR A 496 15.39 41.26 34.20
C THR A 496 14.54 40.89 35.41
N GLY A 497 14.48 39.60 35.77
CA GLY A 497 13.87 39.12 37.01
C GLY A 497 14.54 39.66 38.28
N LEU A 498 15.87 39.75 38.28
CA LEU A 498 16.62 40.35 39.39
C LEU A 498 16.35 41.86 39.50
N GLU A 499 16.33 42.58 38.36
CA GLU A 499 16.00 44.01 38.31
C GLU A 499 14.56 44.29 38.80
N THR A 500 13.58 43.45 38.44
CA THR A 500 12.19 43.58 38.95
C THR A 500 12.07 43.26 40.43
N ALA A 501 12.76 42.22 40.93
CA ALA A 501 12.77 41.88 42.35
C ALA A 501 13.38 43.00 43.20
N VAL A 502 14.46 43.64 42.73
CA VAL A 502 15.07 44.81 43.38
C VAL A 502 14.11 45.99 43.40
N LEU A 503 13.41 46.27 42.29
CA LEU A 503 12.41 47.33 42.21
C LEU A 503 11.23 47.09 43.17
N LEU A 504 10.68 45.87 43.21
CA LEU A 504 9.60 45.51 44.13
C LEU A 504 10.03 45.61 45.59
N THR A 505 11.28 45.24 45.90
CA THR A 505 11.83 45.35 47.26
C THR A 505 11.98 46.83 47.66
N ARG A 506 12.46 47.69 46.75
CA ARG A 506 12.52 49.14 46.99
C ARG A 506 11.14 49.76 47.19
N ILE A 507 10.15 49.37 46.38
CA ILE A 507 8.77 49.86 46.50
C ILE A 507 8.16 49.41 47.83
N ASN A 508 8.31 48.14 48.23
CA ASN A 508 7.81 47.65 49.51
C ASN A 508 8.46 48.37 50.70
N ASN A 509 9.76 48.64 50.65
CA ASN A 509 10.43 49.41 51.70
C ASN A 509 9.91 50.85 51.76
N PHE A 510 9.55 51.46 50.63
CA PHE A 510 8.96 52.81 50.57
C PHE A 510 7.50 52.87 51.07
N ILE A 511 6.78 51.75 51.07
CA ILE A 511 5.40 51.65 51.56
C ILE A 511 5.36 51.33 53.07
N MET A 512 6.48 50.85 53.64
CA MET A 512 6.61 50.51 55.06
C MET A 512 7.23 51.62 55.94
N GLU A 513 7.73 52.70 55.34
CA GLU A 513 8.02 53.99 56.00
C GLU A 513 6.80 54.90 55.89
#